data_AF-A3MX64-F1
#
_entry.id   AF-A3MX64-F1
#
_cell.length_a   1.000
_cell.length_b   1.000
_cell.length_c   1.000
_cell.angle_alpha   90.00
_cell.angle_beta   90.00
_cell.angle_gamma   90.00
#
_symmetry.space_group_name_H-M   'P 1'
#
loop_
_entity.id
_entity.type
_entity.pdbx_description
1 polymer ?
#
loop_
_entity_poly.entity_id
_entity_poly.type
_entity_poly.pdbx_seq_one_letter_code
_entity_poly.pdbx_strand_id
1 'polypeptide(L)'
;MEKKDCLIAVFENCKGVDGVKLLREARIKARKLIILTKCPKPTDAFPIVKAVADNNMDFPVRHYHGAEPADAVALEKCATYEVVSVE
;
A
#
# COMPACT_ATOMS: atom_id res chain seq x y z
N MET A 1 19.83 -7.96 -0.31
CA MET A 1 18.98 -6.97 0.38
C MET A 1 18.00 -7.74 1.23
N GLU A 2 17.88 -7.42 2.51
CA GLU A 2 16.91 -8.03 3.40
C GLU A 2 15.51 -7.43 3.12
N LYS A 3 14.49 -8.28 3.01
CA LYS A 3 13.11 -7.81 2.83
C LYS A 3 12.60 -7.20 4.12
N LYS A 4 11.99 -6.02 4.03
CA LYS A 4 11.28 -5.40 5.16
C LYS A 4 9.98 -6.14 5.45
N ASP A 5 9.40 -5.92 6.63
CA ASP A 5 8.10 -6.51 6.95
C ASP A 5 7.01 -5.89 6.08
N CYS A 6 6.99 -4.57 5.95
CA CYS A 6 5.93 -3.84 5.25
C CYS A 6 6.46 -2.79 4.28
N LEU A 7 5.90 -2.77 3.07
CA LEU A 7 5.98 -1.63 2.17
C LEU A 7 4.68 -0.84 2.30
N ILE A 8 4.78 0.46 2.53
CA ILE A 8 3.66 1.37 2.71
C ILE A 8 3.60 2.30 1.51
N ALA A 9 2.55 2.17 0.71
CA ALA A 9 2.30 3.03 -0.43
C ALA A 9 1.28 4.10 -0.07
N VAL A 10 1.69 5.37 -0.07
CA VAL A 10 0.84 6.51 0.29
C VAL A 10 0.35 7.21 -0.97
N PHE A 11 -0.97 7.30 -1.13
CA PHE A 11 -1.64 7.95 -2.25
C PHE A 11 -2.30 9.24 -1.77
N GLU A 12 -1.71 10.37 -2.12
CA GLU A 12 -2.23 11.70 -1.71
C GLU A 12 -3.29 12.23 -2.68
N ASN A 13 -3.10 12.02 -3.99
CA ASN A 13 -4.01 12.54 -5.02
C ASN A 13 -5.06 11.54 -5.51
N CYS A 14 -5.03 10.32 -4.98
CA CYS A 14 -5.93 9.21 -5.31
C CYS A 14 -6.16 8.97 -6.81
N LYS A 15 -5.12 9.22 -7.60
CA LYS A 15 -5.09 8.91 -9.02
C LYS A 15 -4.90 7.41 -9.21
N GLY A 16 -5.35 6.90 -10.36
CA GLY A 16 -5.18 5.50 -10.72
C GLY A 16 -3.71 5.09 -10.69
N VAL A 17 -3.45 3.87 -10.21
CA VAL A 17 -2.10 3.31 -10.10
C VAL A 17 -1.92 2.11 -11.03
N ASP A 18 -0.70 1.91 -11.49
CA ASP A 18 -0.28 0.61 -12.03
C ASP A 18 -0.12 -0.40 -10.87
N GLY A 19 -1.19 -1.15 -10.61
CA GLY A 19 -1.23 -2.16 -9.57
C GLY A 19 -0.19 -3.28 -9.77
N VAL A 20 0.16 -3.61 -11.02
CA VAL A 20 1.17 -4.64 -11.32
C VAL A 20 2.55 -4.17 -10.88
N LYS A 21 2.91 -2.93 -11.25
CA LYS A 21 4.19 -2.34 -10.86
C LYS A 21 4.30 -2.26 -9.34
N LEU A 22 3.27 -1.75 -8.67
CA LEU A 22 3.27 -1.61 -7.21
C LEU A 22 3.41 -2.97 -6.51
N LEU A 23 2.66 -3.98 -6.93
CA LEU A 23 2.76 -5.33 -6.38
C LEU A 23 4.13 -5.95 -6.64
N ARG A 24 4.72 -5.73 -7.82
CA ARG A 24 6.06 -6.22 -8.14
C ARG A 24 7.11 -5.61 -7.22
N GLU A 25 7.07 -4.30 -7.01
CA GLU A 25 7.97 -3.62 -6.08
C GLU A 25 7.77 -4.11 -4.64
N ALA A 26 6.52 -4.23 -4.20
CA ALA A 26 6.18 -4.74 -2.88
C ALA A 26 6.72 -6.16 -2.65
N ARG A 27 6.57 -7.04 -3.64
CA ARG A 27 7.08 -8.42 -3.58
C ARG A 27 8.59 -8.51 -3.50
N ILE A 28 9.31 -7.53 -4.06
CA ILE A 28 10.78 -7.49 -4.01
C ILE A 28 11.25 -6.94 -2.67
N LYS A 29 10.63 -5.85 -2.20
CA LYS A 29 11.12 -5.05 -1.06
C LYS A 29 10.56 -5.49 0.29
N ALA A 30 9.37 -6.09 0.33
CA ALA A 30 8.67 -6.39 1.58
C ALA A 30 7.91 -7.74 1.58
N ARG A 31 7.40 -8.11 2.76
CA ARG A 31 6.55 -9.29 2.96
C ARG A 31 5.05 -8.98 2.84
N LYS A 32 4.68 -7.71 3.01
CA LYS A 32 3.30 -7.19 2.96
C LYS A 32 3.27 -5.81 2.32
N LEU A 33 2.21 -5.52 1.58
CA LEU A 33 1.90 -4.16 1.09
C LEU A 33 0.79 -3.56 1.95
N ILE A 34 0.99 -2.32 2.39
CA ILE A 34 -0.02 -1.50 3.04
C ILE A 34 -0.29 -0.31 2.12
N ILE A 35 -1.53 -0.15 1.70
CA ILE A 35 -2.00 0.97 0.88
C ILE A 35 -2.63 1.98 1.83
N LEU A 36 -2.08 3.19 1.86
CA LEU A 36 -2.62 4.32 2.58
C LEU A 36 -3.14 5.33 1.59
N THR A 37 -4.40 5.71 1.72
CA THR A 37 -5.02 6.72 0.85
C THR A 37 -5.42 7.94 1.66
N LYS A 38 -5.00 9.12 1.23
CA LYS A 38 -5.38 10.43 1.81
C LYS A 38 -6.38 11.17 0.92
N CYS A 39 -7.28 10.44 0.26
CA CYS A 39 -8.29 11.06 -0.61
C CYS A 39 -9.30 11.88 0.19
N PRO A 40 -9.98 12.85 -0.44
CA PRO A 40 -11.09 13.57 0.19
C PRO A 40 -12.26 12.65 0.57
N LYS A 41 -12.55 11.63 -0.24
CA LYS A 41 -13.59 10.63 0.05
C LYS A 41 -13.03 9.21 0.02
N PRO A 42 -13.50 8.30 0.88
CA PRO A 42 -13.11 6.89 0.84
C PRO A 42 -13.40 6.24 -0.52
N THR A 43 -14.46 6.69 -1.21
CA THR A 43 -14.84 6.17 -2.53
C THR A 43 -13.79 6.42 -3.60
N ASP A 44 -13.01 7.48 -3.45
CA ASP A 44 -12.00 7.87 -4.44
C ASP A 44 -10.78 6.94 -4.38
N ALA A 45 -10.64 6.16 -3.30
CA ALA A 45 -9.62 5.12 -3.17
C ALA A 45 -9.97 3.82 -3.93
N PHE A 46 -11.24 3.60 -4.29
CA PHE A 46 -11.68 2.34 -4.89
C PHE A 46 -10.92 1.98 -6.17
N PRO A 47 -10.64 2.90 -7.12
CA PRO A 47 -9.88 2.57 -8.32
C PRO A 47 -8.47 2.05 -8.00
N ILE A 48 -7.81 2.60 -6.97
CA ILE A 48 -6.47 2.18 -6.53
C ILE A 48 -6.53 0.77 -5.93
N VAL A 49 -7.45 0.56 -4.98
CA VAL A 49 -7.60 -0.74 -4.32
C VAL A 49 -7.98 -1.81 -5.33
N LYS A 50 -8.88 -1.50 -6.27
CA LYS A 50 -9.29 -2.39 -7.35
C LYS A 50 -8.11 -2.74 -8.26
N ALA A 51 -7.34 -1.76 -8.71
CA ALA A 51 -6.18 -2.01 -9.58
C ALA A 51 -5.14 -2.94 -8.92
N VAL A 52 -4.95 -2.84 -7.61
CA VAL A 52 -4.10 -3.77 -6.87
C VAL A 52 -4.76 -5.13 -6.72
N ALA A 53 -6.03 -5.18 -6.31
CA ALA A 53 -6.76 -6.44 -6.10
C ALA A 53 -6.84 -7.29 -7.38
N ASP A 54 -7.16 -6.68 -8.53
CA ASP A 54 -7.30 -7.36 -9.83
C ASP A 54 -5.99 -8.06 -10.26
N ASN A 55 -4.84 -7.58 -9.80
CA ASN A 55 -3.51 -8.11 -10.13
C ASN A 55 -2.87 -8.92 -8.99
N ASN A 56 -3.55 -8.99 -7.83
CA ASN A 56 -3.01 -9.65 -6.66
C ASN A 56 -3.47 -11.10 -6.59
N MET A 57 -2.54 -12.05 -6.79
CA MET A 57 -2.84 -13.47 -6.67
C MET A 57 -2.89 -13.94 -5.21
N ASP A 58 -1.82 -13.72 -4.43
CA ASP A 58 -1.69 -14.23 -3.05
C ASP A 58 -0.78 -13.37 -2.16
N PHE A 59 -0.48 -12.14 -2.57
CA PHE A 59 0.39 -11.28 -1.76
C PHE A 59 -0.40 -10.58 -0.65
N PRO A 60 0.09 -10.52 0.60
CA PRO A 60 -0.60 -9.83 1.68
C PRO A 60 -0.73 -8.33 1.39
N VAL A 61 -1.96 -7.86 1.19
CA VAL A 61 -2.28 -6.44 0.96
C VAL A 61 -3.30 -5.97 2.00
N ARG A 62 -3.05 -4.79 2.59
CA ARG A 62 -3.99 -4.10 3.49
C ARG A 62 -4.24 -2.69 2.98
N HIS A 63 -5.43 -2.16 3.23
CA HIS A 63 -5.80 -0.80 2.87
C HIS A 63 -6.32 -0.06 4.10
N TYR A 64 -5.84 1.16 4.29
CA TYR A 64 -6.36 2.11 5.28
C TYR A 64 -6.58 3.48 4.61
N HIS A 65 -7.64 4.17 5.03
CA HIS A 65 -7.99 5.49 4.53
C HIS A 65 -7.83 6.52 5.64
N GLY A 66 -7.13 7.63 5.36
CA GLY A 66 -6.90 8.71 6.31
C GLY A 66 -5.99 8.35 7.49
N ALA A 67 -5.29 7.21 7.45
CA ALA A 67 -4.35 6.79 8.47
C ALA A 67 -2.93 7.26 8.18
N GLU A 68 -2.17 7.56 9.23
CA GLU A 68 -0.74 7.85 9.09
C GLU A 68 0.08 6.55 9.00
N PRO A 69 1.26 6.58 8.34
CA PRO A 69 2.11 5.41 8.20
C PRO A 69 2.44 4.72 9.53
N ALA A 70 2.67 5.50 10.60
CA ALA A 70 3.00 4.97 11.92
C ALA A 70 1.85 4.14 12.53
N ASP A 71 0.60 4.60 12.37
CA ASP A 71 -0.58 3.91 12.89
C ASP A 71 -0.79 2.58 12.16
N ALA A 72 -0.65 2.59 10.83
CA ALA A 72 -0.81 1.39 10.01
C ALA A 72 0.27 0.34 10.30
N VAL A 73 1.51 0.78 10.57
CA VAL A 73 2.62 -0.08 11.00
C VAL A 73 2.33 -0.74 12.35
N ALA A 74 1.84 0.03 13.31
CA ALA A 74 1.51 -0.47 14.64
C ALA A 74 0.38 -1.51 14.58
N LEU A 75 -0.66 -1.25 13.79
CA LEU A 75 -1.78 -2.17 13.58
C LEU A 75 -1.33 -3.49 12.92
N GLU A 76 -0.46 -3.41 11.91
CA GLU A 76 0.02 -4.57 11.17
C GLU A 76 1.24 -5.26 11.79
N LYS A 77 1.72 -4.75 12.94
CA LYS A 77 2.87 -5.26 13.70
C LYS A 77 4.15 -5.38 12.86
N CYS A 78 4.42 -4.39 12.01
CA CYS A 78 5.63 -4.39 11.17
C CYS A 78 6.82 -3.87 11.98
N ALA A 79 7.88 -4.67 12.16
CA ALA A 79 9.09 -4.23 12.86
C ALA A 79 9.96 -3.33 11.96
N THR A 80 10.02 -3.64 10.67
CA THR A 80 10.73 -2.86 9.65
C THR A 80 9.77 -2.44 8.53
N TYR A 81 9.82 -1.19 8.10
CA TYR A 81 8.97 -0.71 7.01
C TYR A 81 9.66 0.29 6.07
N GLU A 82 9.07 0.43 4.88
CA GLU A 82 9.43 1.46 3.90
C GLU A 82 8.19 2.22 3.51
N VAL A 83 8.31 3.55 3.40
CA VAL A 83 7.23 4.41 2.91
C VAL A 83 7.60 4.87 1.51
N VAL A 84 6.68 4.71 0.58
CA VAL A 84 6.76 5.23 -0.78
C VAL A 84 5.53 6.10 -1.04
N SER A 85 5.77 7.37 -1.38
CA SER A 85 4.70 8.25 -1.86
C SER A 85 4.45 7.95 -3.33
N VAL A 86 3.18 7.82 -3.71
CA VAL A 86 2.75 7.56 -5.07
C VAL A 86 1.90 8.75 -5.53
N GLU A 87 2.45 9.50 -6.50
CA GLU A 87 1.85 10.72 -7.06
C GLU A 87 0.79 10.44 -8.14
#